data_AF-A0A524K8A1-F1
#
_entry.id   AF-A0A524K8A1-F1
#
_cell.length_a   1.000
_cell.length_b   1.000
_cell.length_c   1.000
_cell.angle_alpha   90.00
_cell.angle_beta   90.00
_cell.angle_gamma   90.00
#
_symmetry.space_group_name_H-M   'P 1'
#
loop_
_entity.id
_entity.type
_entity.pdbx_description
1 polymer ?
#
loop_
_entity_poly.entity_id
_entity_poly.type
_entity_poly.pdbx_seq_one_letter_code
_entity_poly.pdbx_strand_id
1 'polypeptide(L)' 'MILDKTRWSAMFACTARRMKENKTLLSEIDSKFGDGDHGVTIAKIADIFEVAIEEWKNNDWTIK' A
#
# COMPACT_ATOMS: atom_id res chain seq x y z
N MET A 1 -13.83 -6.84 18.62
CA MET A 1 -12.43 -6.50 18.31
C MET A 1 -12.40 -5.05 17.86
N ILE A 2 -11.69 -4.16 18.56
CA ILE A 2 -11.55 -2.75 18.16
C ILE A 2 -10.25 -2.63 17.34
N LEU A 3 -10.32 -1.92 16.20
CA LEU A 3 -9.16 -1.59 15.40
C LEU A 3 -8.59 -0.26 15.90
N ASP A 4 -7.41 -0.33 16.50
CA ASP A 4 -6.64 0.84 16.92
C ASP A 4 -5.63 1.25 15.84
N LYS A 5 -4.99 2.40 16.06
CA LYS A 5 -3.98 2.98 15.16
C LYS A 5 -2.86 1.99 14.86
N THR A 6 -2.36 1.29 15.87
CA THR A 6 -1.28 0.30 15.73
C THR A 6 -1.67 -0.85 14.82
N ARG A 7 -2.88 -1.40 14.98
CA ARG A 7 -3.39 -2.48 14.13
C ARG A 7 -3.61 -2.02 12.69
N TRP A 8 -4.17 -0.83 12.48
CA TRP A 8 -4.30 -0.26 11.15
C TRP A 8 -2.94 -0.07 10.48
N SER A 9 -1.96 0.52 11.17
CA SER A 9 -0.59 0.68 10.65
C SER A 9 0.03 -0.66 10.26
N ALA A 10 -0.14 -1.70 11.09
CA ALA A 10 0.38 -3.04 10.79
C ALA A 10 -0.29 -3.66 9.56
N MET A 11 -1.60 -3.49 9.41
CA MET A 11 -2.34 -3.96 8.23
C MET A 11 -1.87 -3.26 6.96
N PHE A 12 -1.77 -1.93 6.97
CA PHE A 12 -1.31 -1.19 5.79
C PHE A 12 0.15 -1.49 5.44
N ALA A 13 1.03 -1.65 6.44
CA ALA A 13 2.43 -2.07 6.21
C ALA A 13 2.50 -3.46 5.56
N CYS A 14 1.67 -4.40 6.03
CA CYS A 14 1.57 -5.72 5.41
C CYS A 14 1.08 -5.63 3.96
N THR A 15 0.04 -4.81 3.71
CA THR A 15 -0.48 -4.57 2.36
C THR A 15 0.58 -3.98 1.42
N ALA A 16 1.30 -2.94 1.84
CA ALA A 16 2.36 -2.31 1.06
C ALA A 16 3.47 -3.32 0.69
N ARG A 17 3.89 -4.14 1.66
CA ARG A 17 4.85 -5.22 1.40
C ARG A 17 4.34 -6.22 0.37
N ARG A 18 3.09 -6.69 0.51
CA ARG A 18 2.49 -7.66 -0.45
C ARG A 18 2.36 -7.08 -1.85
N MET A 19 1.99 -5.81 -1.95
CA MET A 19 1.92 -5.06 -3.20
C MET A 19 3.28 -5.03 -3.91
N LYS A 20 4.36 -4.69 -3.17
CA LYS A 20 5.72 -4.67 -3.72
C LYS A 20 6.23 -6.06 -4.10
N GLU A 21 5.99 -7.08 -3.27
CA GLU A 21 6.38 -8.47 -3.53
C GLU A 21 5.77 -9.02 -4.83
N ASN A 22 4.53 -8.63 -5.14
CA ASN A 22 3.77 -9.18 -6.26
C ASN A 22 3.68 -8.25 -7.47
N LYS A 23 4.38 -7.10 -7.46
CA LYS A 23 4.25 -6.09 -8.53
C LYS A 23 4.49 -6.67 -9.93
N THR A 24 5.50 -7.52 -10.09
CA THR A 24 5.80 -8.13 -11.41
C THR A 24 4.66 -9.02 -11.87
N LEU A 25 4.16 -9.91 -11.01
CA LEU A 25 3.03 -10.78 -11.32
C LEU A 25 1.77 -9.98 -11.67
N LEU A 26 1.53 -8.88 -10.97
CA LEU A 26 0.40 -8.00 -11.26
C LEU A 26 0.51 -7.37 -12.65
N SER A 27 1.69 -6.86 -13.03
CA SER A 27 1.95 -6.38 -14.39
C SER A 27 1.87 -7.49 -15.45
N GLU A 28 2.30 -8.71 -15.13
CA GLU A 28 2.17 -9.87 -16.04
C GLU A 28 0.70 -10.23 -16.30
N ILE A 29 -0.15 -10.26 -15.26
CA ILE A 29 -1.59 -10.50 -15.41
C ILE A 29 -2.22 -9.36 -16.22
N ASP A 30 -1.90 -8.13 -15.88
CA ASP A 30 -2.45 -6.94 -16.52
C ASP A 30 -2.03 -6.85 -18.00
N SER A 31 -0.81 -7.23 -18.36
CA SER A 31 -0.34 -7.24 -19.76
C SER A 31 -1.16 -8.14 -20.70
N LYS A 32 -1.93 -9.10 -20.16
CA LYS A 32 -2.78 -9.98 -20.96
C LYS A 32 -4.11 -9.32 -21.35
N PHE A 33 -4.55 -8.30 -20.60
CA PHE A 33 -5.89 -7.72 -20.71
C PHE A 33 -5.92 -6.17 -20.63
N GLY A 34 -4.76 -5.54 -20.46
CA GLY A 34 -4.55 -4.11 -20.20
C GLY A 34 -3.18 -3.64 -20.72
N ASP A 35 -2.61 -2.59 -20.11
CA ASP A 35 -1.36 -1.98 -20.56
C ASP A 35 -0.11 -2.50 -19.83
N GLY A 36 -0.30 -3.36 -18.82
CA GLY A 36 0.78 -4.00 -18.08
C GLY A 36 1.41 -3.10 -17.01
N ASP A 37 0.83 -1.93 -16.73
CA ASP A 37 1.39 -0.98 -15.78
C ASP A 37 0.94 -1.20 -14.32
N HIS A 38 0.00 -2.12 -14.09
CA HIS A 38 -0.64 -2.29 -12.79
C HIS A 38 0.36 -2.48 -11.64
N GLY A 39 1.38 -3.32 -11.85
CA GLY A 39 2.46 -3.53 -10.87
C GLY A 39 3.26 -2.26 -10.56
N VAL A 40 3.52 -1.43 -11.57
CA VAL A 40 4.21 -0.15 -11.40
C VAL A 40 3.35 0.81 -10.58
N THR A 41 2.05 0.90 -10.91
CA THR A 41 1.11 1.78 -10.22
C THR A 41 0.92 1.37 -8.76
N ILE A 42 0.72 0.07 -8.49
CA ILE A 42 0.56 -0.46 -7.14
C ILE A 42 1.84 -0.32 -6.31
N ALA A 43 3.03 -0.45 -6.90
CA ALA A 43 4.28 -0.20 -6.19
C ALA A 43 4.40 1.25 -5.71
N LYS A 44 3.99 2.23 -6.55
CA LYS A 44 3.96 3.65 -6.15
C LYS A 44 2.97 3.90 -5.00
N ILE A 45 1.80 3.25 -5.03
CA ILE A 45 0.83 3.33 -3.93
C ILE A 45 1.41 2.73 -2.64
N ALA A 46 2.13 1.62 -2.73
CA ALA A 46 2.79 1.01 -1.59
C ALA A 46 3.87 1.92 -0.97
N ASP A 47 4.63 2.66 -1.80
CA ASP A 47 5.58 3.68 -1.32
C ASP A 47 4.85 4.81 -0.57
N ILE A 48 3.70 5.28 -1.09
CA ILE A 48 2.87 6.29 -0.42
C ILE A 48 2.34 5.76 0.93
N PHE A 49 1.93 4.50 1.00
CA PHE A 49 1.46 3.90 2.26
C PHE A 49 2.56 3.92 3.31
N GLU A 50 3.80 3.55 2.97
CA GLU A 50 4.91 3.54 3.92
C GLU A 50 5.17 4.94 4.51
N VAL A 51 5.16 5.98 3.66
CA VAL A 51 5.31 7.37 4.11
C VAL A 51 4.14 7.80 4.99
N ALA A 52 2.90 7.58 4.53
CA ALA A 52 1.70 7.99 5.26
C ALA A 52 1.55 7.29 6.62
N ILE A 53 1.92 6.00 6.71
CA ILE A 53 1.93 5.26 7.97
C ILE A 53 2.92 5.90 8.95
N GLU A 54 4.11 6.26 8.49
CA GLU A 54 5.13 6.85 9.35
C GLU A 54 4.73 8.26 9.81
N GLU A 55 4.18 9.07 8.92
CA GLU A 55 3.61 10.37 9.28
C GLU A 55 2.47 10.25 10.28
N TRP A 56 1.57 9.26 10.08
CA TRP A 56 0.46 9.03 10.99
C TRP A 56 0.94 8.53 12.34
N LYS A 57 1.94 7.66 12.46
CA LYS A 57 2.50 7.30 13.78
C LYS A 57 2.95 8.51 14.59
N ASN A 58 3.57 9.47 13.91
CA ASN A 58 4.15 10.66 14.52
C ASN A 58 3.14 11.80 14.75
N ASN A 59 1.99 11.78 14.08
CA ASN A 59 0.97 12.84 14.18
C ASN A 59 -0.45 12.26 14.16
N ASP A 60 -1.34 12.76 15.01
CA ASP A 60 -2.76 12.47 14.85
C ASP A 60 -3.35 13.37 13.76
N TRP A 61 -3.81 12.73 12.68
CA TRP A 61 -4.52 13.44 11.62
C TRP A 61 -5.95 13.68 12.07
N THR A 62 -6.27 14.94 12.36
CA THR A 62 -7.65 15.40 12.41
C THR A 62 -8.07 15.80 11.01
N ILE A 63 -9.07 15.12 10.44
CA ILE A 63 -9.78 15.66 9.29
C ILE A 63 -10.43 16.96 9.77
N LYS A 64 -10.02 18.10 9.21
CA LYS A 64 -10.66 19.39 9.47
C LYS A 64 -12.04 19.44 8.82
#